data_AF-A0A1B6IN79-F1
#
_entry.id   AF-A0A1B6IN79-F1
#
_cell.length_a   1.000
_cell.length_b   1.000
_cell.length_c   1.000
_cell.angle_alpha   90.00
_cell.angle_beta   90.00
_cell.angle_gamma   90.00
#
_symmetry.space_group_name_H-M   'P 1'
#
loop_
_entity.id
_entity.type
_entity.pdbx_description
1 polymer ?
#
loop_
_entity_poly.entity_id
_entity_poly.type
_entity_poly.pdbx_seq_one_letter_code
_entity_poly.pdbx_strand_id
1 'polypeptide(L)'
;PMVSAIKQNLGGPLSEVFFSFLTHQQQDFIGYTPKLKGPGEETWVSPSDILQNHVVLTPPYTNRLKQAMTHQGIMKLGQEVEAKLIKKYEDEIREEYIEKEKVLREEFKTKLQEAIIRDREYQEQSQMNTIQKATTDLTKTFQEVLSNTVEELLKESCRKLQKEVNRKQQEMEDELCQAVNQRSDYLSRQYEFQLAWRENELLMKCEDQFKKLKQISAQRLENVYAGCLKMIKAKEAEMEANHVTDLIIRAAEQALKHHEEKNELENNFENWFMKYFDDEIITREFSTLNMENEIRLLKEKCERREYQMREVFRHFQKFINFALKEKPGQAEFLLSLEKELQEYSEAKSGDKEVELMARMIIEFIIKTIT
;
A
#
# COMPACT_ATOMS: atom_id res chain seq x y z
N PRO A 1 48.65 -3.49 150.67
CA PRO A 1 49.71 -2.70 151.35
C PRO A 1 50.52 -3.59 152.30
N MET A 2 51.79 -3.84 152.00
CA MET A 2 52.65 -4.76 152.76
C MET A 2 53.17 -4.09 154.05
N VAL A 3 53.33 -4.84 155.16
CA VAL A 3 53.63 -4.36 156.53
C VAL A 3 54.70 -3.26 156.59
N SER A 4 55.72 -3.34 155.74
CA SER A 4 56.80 -2.36 155.62
C SER A 4 56.33 -0.96 155.24
N ALA A 5 55.35 -0.81 154.34
CA ALA A 5 54.84 0.49 153.90
C ALA A 5 54.01 1.20 154.99
N ILE A 6 53.34 0.43 155.85
CA ILE A 6 52.53 0.96 156.96
C ILE A 6 53.44 1.46 158.08
N LYS A 7 54.51 0.71 158.41
CA LYS A 7 55.52 1.14 159.39
C LYS A 7 56.28 2.39 158.95
N GLN A 8 56.48 2.59 157.63
CA GLN A 8 57.23 3.73 157.09
C GLN A 8 56.42 5.04 157.04
N ASN A 9 55.10 4.96 156.79
CA ASN A 9 54.24 6.16 156.67
C ASN A 9 53.64 6.66 157.99
N LEU A 10 53.38 5.77 158.97
CA LEU A 10 52.73 6.12 160.24
C LEU A 10 53.73 6.30 161.40
N GLY A 11 55.00 5.90 161.22
CA GLY A 11 56.01 5.88 162.26
C GLY A 11 55.81 4.74 163.27
N GLY A 12 56.93 4.20 163.77
CA GLY A 12 56.99 2.96 164.54
C GLY A 12 55.92 2.80 165.64
N PRO A 13 55.83 3.74 166.62
CA PRO A 13 54.91 3.58 167.75
C PRO A 13 53.43 3.58 167.33
N LEU A 14 53.05 4.41 166.36
CA LEU A 14 51.66 4.49 165.88
C LEU A 14 51.28 3.26 165.05
N SER A 15 52.22 2.69 164.30
CA SER A 15 51.99 1.48 163.51
C SER A 15 51.74 0.24 164.37
N GLU A 16 52.35 0.13 165.55
CA GLU A 16 52.11 -0.98 166.47
C GLU A 16 50.72 -0.91 167.13
N VAL A 17 50.24 0.29 167.46
CA VAL A 17 48.85 0.50 167.89
C VAL A 17 47.88 0.14 166.76
N PHE A 18 48.19 0.47 165.51
CA PHE A 18 47.37 0.07 164.38
C PHE A 18 47.29 -1.46 164.22
N PHE A 19 48.39 -2.20 164.42
CA PHE A 19 48.38 -3.66 164.34
C PHE A 19 47.67 -4.35 165.52
N SER A 20 47.62 -3.73 166.71
CA SER A 20 46.95 -4.30 167.88
C SER A 20 45.41 -4.25 167.81
N PHE A 21 44.84 -3.40 166.95
CA PHE A 21 43.38 -3.36 166.70
C PHE A 21 42.91 -4.34 165.61
N LEU A 22 43.80 -5.06 164.94
CA LEU A 22 43.44 -6.00 163.87
C LEU A 22 43.15 -7.40 164.41
N THR A 23 42.11 -8.04 163.85
CA THR A 23 41.74 -9.43 164.18
C THR A 23 42.65 -10.44 163.48
N HIS A 24 42.77 -11.66 164.03
CA HIS A 24 43.74 -12.68 163.60
C HIS A 24 43.64 -13.02 162.09
N GLN A 25 42.44 -13.03 161.50
CA GLN A 25 42.25 -13.24 160.06
C GLN A 25 42.75 -12.06 159.20
N GLN A 26 42.66 -10.83 159.72
CA GLN A 26 43.15 -9.63 159.05
C GLN A 26 44.68 -9.54 159.14
N GLN A 27 45.28 -10.04 160.24
CA GLN A 27 46.73 -10.16 160.42
C GLN A 27 47.36 -11.18 159.45
N ASP A 28 46.67 -12.27 159.12
CA ASP A 28 47.11 -13.23 158.10
C ASP A 28 47.07 -12.64 156.67
N PHE A 29 46.09 -11.79 156.35
CA PHE A 29 46.00 -11.13 155.04
C PHE A 29 47.11 -10.09 154.79
N ILE A 30 47.64 -9.46 155.85
CA ILE A 30 48.78 -8.54 155.76
C ILE A 30 50.13 -9.24 155.99
N GLY A 31 50.15 -10.55 156.26
CA GLY A 31 51.36 -11.37 156.36
C GLY A 31 52.16 -11.19 157.65
N TYR A 32 51.48 -10.97 158.79
CA TYR A 32 52.11 -10.75 160.10
C TYR A 32 52.52 -12.05 160.84
N THR A 33 52.11 -13.24 160.36
CA THR A 33 52.28 -14.55 161.04
C THR A 33 53.26 -15.50 160.30
N PRO A 34 54.26 -16.13 160.95
CA PRO A 34 55.27 -16.98 160.29
C PRO A 34 54.81 -18.42 159.95
N LYS A 35 55.30 -18.99 158.84
CA LYS A 35 54.92 -20.34 158.30
C LYS A 35 55.60 -21.51 159.04
N LEU A 36 54.84 -22.54 159.42
CA LEU A 36 55.28 -23.76 160.12
C LEU A 36 55.99 -24.78 159.19
N LYS A 37 57.10 -25.38 159.68
CA LYS A 37 57.85 -26.50 159.06
C LYS A 37 57.47 -27.83 159.75
N GLY A 38 57.27 -28.90 158.97
CA GLY A 38 57.02 -30.27 159.47
C GLY A 38 58.31 -31.03 159.85
N PRO A 39 58.19 -32.14 160.62
CA PRO A 39 59.31 -32.77 161.32
C PRO A 39 60.03 -33.84 160.47
N GLY A 40 61.36 -33.92 160.65
CA GLY A 40 62.27 -34.87 160.00
C GLY A 40 62.50 -36.17 160.80
N GLU A 41 63.11 -37.13 160.11
CA GLU A 41 63.35 -38.53 160.48
C GLU A 41 64.50 -38.70 161.49
N GLU A 42 64.26 -39.47 162.56
CA GLU A 42 65.15 -40.52 163.12
C GLU A 42 64.67 -40.91 164.54
N THR A 43 64.24 -42.17 164.69
CA THR A 43 63.85 -42.76 165.99
C THR A 43 64.69 -43.99 166.26
N TRP A 44 65.92 -43.78 166.76
CA TRP A 44 66.61 -44.79 167.55
C TRP A 44 67.53 -44.19 168.60
N VAL A 45 67.13 -44.23 169.87
CA VAL A 45 67.99 -44.14 171.09
C VAL A 45 67.08 -44.50 172.28
N SER A 46 67.48 -45.03 173.43
CA SER A 46 68.54 -45.93 173.94
C SER A 46 68.09 -46.30 175.38
N PRO A 47 68.46 -47.45 175.97
CA PRO A 47 67.80 -48.06 177.13
C PRO A 47 67.91 -47.34 178.50
N SER A 48 68.34 -46.08 178.55
CA SER A 48 68.47 -45.32 179.81
C SER A 48 67.20 -44.58 180.23
N ASP A 49 66.20 -44.45 179.34
CA ASP A 49 64.96 -43.71 179.61
C ASP A 49 63.81 -44.58 180.18
N ILE A 50 64.08 -45.86 180.44
CA ILE A 50 63.10 -46.84 180.95
C ILE A 50 62.87 -46.74 182.47
N LEU A 51 63.68 -45.97 183.21
CA LEU A 51 63.72 -46.01 184.68
C LEU A 51 62.96 -44.88 185.42
N GLN A 52 62.10 -44.10 184.74
CA GLN A 52 61.34 -43.01 185.38
C GLN A 52 59.80 -43.09 185.29
N ASN A 53 59.16 -44.28 185.24
CA ASN A 53 57.69 -44.49 185.47
C ASN A 53 56.73 -43.54 184.71
N HIS A 54 55.83 -43.92 183.80
CA HIS A 54 55.21 -45.19 183.48
C HIS A 54 54.33 -44.92 182.24
N VAL A 55 54.63 -45.59 181.14
CA VAL A 55 53.85 -45.57 179.89
C VAL A 55 52.62 -46.47 180.04
N VAL A 56 51.44 -45.98 179.62
CA VAL A 56 50.18 -46.74 179.55
C VAL A 56 49.82 -46.95 178.08
N LEU A 57 49.77 -48.21 177.65
CA LEU A 57 49.35 -48.64 176.32
C LEU A 57 47.81 -48.72 176.22
N THR A 58 47.25 -48.28 175.09
CA THR A 58 45.84 -48.54 174.69
C THR A 58 45.75 -49.05 173.25
N PRO A 59 44.75 -49.91 172.92
CA PRO A 59 44.80 -50.88 171.82
C PRO A 59 44.30 -50.36 170.45
N PRO A 60 44.58 -51.05 169.32
CA PRO A 60 44.34 -50.53 167.98
C PRO A 60 43.08 -51.14 167.33
N TYR A 61 41.89 -50.52 167.46
CA TYR A 61 40.75 -50.87 166.58
C TYR A 61 39.87 -49.64 166.27
N THR A 62 39.83 -49.24 164.99
CA THR A 62 39.13 -48.07 164.45
C THR A 62 37.62 -48.31 164.23
N ASN A 63 36.79 -47.31 164.55
CA ASN A 63 35.31 -47.35 164.57
C ASN A 63 34.61 -47.87 163.30
N ARG A 64 35.27 -47.82 162.13
CA ARG A 64 34.71 -48.26 160.84
C ARG A 64 34.45 -49.78 160.79
N LEU A 65 35.29 -50.58 161.45
CA LEU A 65 35.10 -52.03 161.55
C LEU A 65 33.98 -52.40 162.55
N LYS A 66 33.79 -51.64 163.64
CA LYS A 66 32.70 -51.88 164.60
C LYS A 66 31.31 -51.67 163.98
N GLN A 67 31.16 -50.68 163.10
CA GLN A 67 29.87 -50.40 162.44
C GLN A 67 29.49 -51.48 161.41
N ALA A 68 30.45 -52.12 160.75
CA ALA A 68 30.19 -53.18 159.77
C ALA A 68 29.64 -54.49 160.39
N MET A 69 29.80 -54.70 161.70
CA MET A 69 29.30 -55.90 162.40
C MET A 69 27.88 -55.74 162.97
N THR A 70 27.20 -54.60 162.74
CA THR A 70 25.81 -54.37 163.16
C THR A 70 24.91 -54.14 161.95
N HIS A 71 23.73 -54.77 161.92
CA HIS A 71 22.78 -54.71 160.79
C HIS A 71 22.40 -53.27 160.39
N GLN A 72 22.41 -52.36 161.36
CA GLN A 72 22.10 -50.94 161.18
C GLN A 72 23.24 -50.16 160.49
N GLY A 73 24.49 -50.60 160.67
CA GLY A 73 25.64 -50.02 159.97
C GLY A 73 25.72 -50.45 158.50
N ILE A 74 25.38 -51.71 158.20
CA ILE A 74 25.25 -52.21 156.82
C ILE A 74 24.18 -51.40 156.05
N MET A 75 23.06 -51.08 156.70
CA MET A 75 21.95 -50.35 156.09
C MET A 75 22.33 -48.89 155.75
N LYS A 76 23.06 -48.21 156.64
CA LYS A 76 23.58 -46.85 156.35
C LYS A 76 24.62 -46.85 155.21
N LEU A 77 25.50 -47.85 155.18
CA LEU A 77 26.45 -48.03 154.08
C LEU A 77 25.72 -48.31 152.75
N GLY A 78 24.67 -49.13 152.77
CA GLY A 78 23.81 -49.39 151.62
C GLY A 78 23.15 -48.11 151.10
N GLN A 79 22.58 -47.30 151.97
CA GLN A 79 21.96 -46.01 151.62
C GLN A 79 22.95 -45.00 151.06
N GLU A 80 24.18 -44.92 151.61
CA GLU A 80 25.23 -44.04 151.06
C GLU A 80 25.69 -44.49 149.67
N VAL A 81 25.80 -45.80 149.44
CA VAL A 81 26.15 -46.36 148.12
C VAL A 81 25.01 -46.14 147.13
N GLU A 82 23.77 -46.38 147.54
CA GLU A 82 22.56 -46.15 146.74
C GLU A 82 22.42 -44.68 146.35
N ALA A 83 22.58 -43.74 147.28
CA ALA A 83 22.54 -42.30 146.99
C ALA A 83 23.64 -41.87 146.01
N LYS A 84 24.84 -42.44 146.11
CA LYS A 84 25.92 -42.20 145.15
C LYS A 84 25.59 -42.79 143.77
N LEU A 85 24.96 -43.96 143.72
CA LEU A 85 24.54 -44.61 142.49
C LEU A 85 23.44 -43.81 141.78
N ILE A 86 22.43 -43.36 142.53
CA ILE A 86 21.33 -42.52 142.02
C ILE A 86 21.89 -41.22 141.46
N LYS A 87 22.76 -40.53 142.21
CA LYS A 87 23.37 -39.29 141.74
C LYS A 87 24.19 -39.50 140.47
N LYS A 88 24.94 -40.61 140.38
CA LYS A 88 25.70 -40.95 139.17
C LYS A 88 24.79 -41.20 137.96
N TYR A 89 23.68 -41.91 138.16
CA TYR A 89 22.68 -42.11 137.11
C TYR A 89 21.99 -40.81 136.71
N GLU A 90 21.67 -39.92 137.65
CA GLU A 90 21.09 -38.60 137.36
C GLU A 90 22.04 -37.72 136.55
N ASP A 91 23.34 -37.74 136.89
CA ASP A 91 24.37 -37.01 136.16
C ASP A 91 24.58 -37.61 134.75
N GLU A 92 24.65 -38.94 134.61
CA GLU A 92 24.74 -39.65 133.32
C GLU A 92 23.52 -39.36 132.43
N ILE A 93 22.30 -39.40 132.98
CA ILE A 93 21.06 -39.06 132.28
C ILE A 93 21.09 -37.61 131.82
N ARG A 94 21.53 -36.68 132.69
CA ARG A 94 21.60 -35.26 132.35
C ARG A 94 22.61 -34.98 131.24
N GLU A 95 23.79 -35.60 131.28
CA GLU A 95 24.78 -35.50 130.21
C GLU A 95 24.25 -36.06 128.89
N GLU A 96 23.56 -37.21 128.91
CA GLU A 96 22.95 -37.79 127.71
C GLU A 96 21.83 -36.89 127.14
N TYR A 97 21.04 -36.24 127.98
CA TYR A 97 20.04 -35.25 127.54
C TYR A 97 20.68 -34.03 126.89
N ILE A 98 21.76 -33.49 127.47
CA ILE A 98 22.48 -32.34 126.91
C ILE A 98 23.08 -32.71 125.55
N GLU A 99 23.65 -33.91 125.43
CA GLU A 99 24.24 -34.36 124.17
C GLU A 99 23.17 -34.61 123.09
N LYS A 100 22.04 -35.25 123.46
CA LYS A 100 20.89 -35.41 122.55
C LYS A 100 20.30 -34.06 122.12
N GLU A 101 20.22 -33.09 123.02
CA GLU A 101 19.74 -31.74 122.68
C GLU A 101 20.67 -31.04 121.69
N LYS A 102 22.00 -31.16 121.87
CA LYS A 102 22.98 -30.62 120.91
C LYS A 102 22.84 -31.26 119.53
N VAL A 103 22.74 -32.59 119.47
CA VAL A 103 22.54 -33.32 118.20
C VAL A 103 21.25 -32.88 117.51
N LEU A 104 20.14 -32.81 118.24
CA LEU A 104 18.85 -32.35 117.71
C LEU A 104 18.89 -30.90 117.21
N ARG A 105 19.61 -30.00 117.89
CA ARG A 105 19.79 -28.61 117.45
C ARG A 105 20.57 -28.52 116.15
N GLU A 106 21.64 -29.30 115.99
CA GLU A 106 22.41 -29.34 114.74
C GLU A 106 21.64 -30.02 113.60
N GLU A 107 20.89 -31.09 113.87
CA GLU A 107 19.98 -31.68 112.88
C GLU A 107 18.90 -30.68 112.43
N PHE A 108 18.32 -29.92 113.37
CA PHE A 108 17.30 -28.91 113.05
C PHE A 108 17.90 -27.77 112.22
N LYS A 109 19.10 -27.29 112.58
CA LYS A 109 19.83 -26.27 111.82
C LYS A 109 20.17 -26.73 110.41
N THR A 110 20.60 -27.99 110.26
CA THR A 110 20.89 -28.59 108.95
C THR A 110 19.62 -28.69 108.10
N LYS A 111 18.52 -29.22 108.66
CA LYS A 111 17.23 -29.29 107.95
C LYS A 111 16.67 -27.91 107.60
N LEU A 112 16.87 -26.91 108.45
CA LEU A 112 16.46 -25.53 108.16
C LEU A 112 17.28 -24.94 107.01
N GLN A 113 18.60 -25.16 107.00
CA GLN A 113 19.45 -24.73 105.87
C GLN A 113 19.06 -25.43 104.56
N GLU A 114 18.81 -26.73 104.58
CA GLU A 114 18.32 -27.48 103.41
C GLU A 114 16.95 -26.98 102.91
N ALA A 115 16.05 -26.60 103.81
CA ALA A 115 14.75 -26.03 103.44
C ALA A 115 14.90 -24.64 102.80
N ILE A 116 15.79 -23.79 103.34
CA ILE A 116 16.09 -22.47 102.77
C ILE A 116 16.72 -22.60 101.39
N ILE A 117 17.66 -23.53 101.19
CA ILE A 117 18.28 -23.78 99.88
C ILE A 117 17.22 -24.24 98.87
N ARG A 118 16.37 -25.21 99.24
CA ARG A 118 15.29 -25.69 98.36
C ARG A 118 14.27 -24.61 98.00
N ASP A 119 13.89 -23.76 98.95
CA ASP A 119 12.97 -22.64 98.67
C ASP A 119 13.60 -21.61 97.72
N ARG A 120 14.91 -21.35 97.88
CA ARG A 120 15.67 -20.46 97.01
C ARG A 120 15.79 -21.02 95.59
N GLU A 121 16.12 -22.31 95.45
CA GLU A 121 16.16 -23.01 94.16
C GLU A 121 14.78 -22.98 93.47
N TYR A 122 13.70 -23.19 94.23
CA TYR A 122 12.34 -23.12 93.69
C TYR A 122 11.98 -21.71 93.21
N GLN A 123 12.34 -20.67 93.97
CA GLN A 123 12.13 -19.27 93.56
C GLN A 123 12.95 -18.92 92.32
N GLU A 124 14.22 -19.32 92.26
CA GLU A 124 15.09 -19.10 91.10
C GLU A 124 14.54 -19.80 89.87
N GLN A 125 14.10 -21.06 89.99
CA GLN A 125 13.47 -21.81 88.89
C GLN A 125 12.17 -21.15 88.42
N SER A 126 11.33 -20.67 89.35
CA SER A 126 10.08 -19.96 89.02
C SER A 126 10.36 -18.64 88.29
N GLN A 127 11.34 -17.86 88.75
CA GLN A 127 11.77 -16.64 88.08
C GLN A 127 12.33 -16.92 86.69
N MET A 128 13.17 -17.97 86.56
CA MET A 128 13.77 -18.38 85.28
C MET A 128 12.68 -18.81 84.29
N ASN A 129 11.69 -19.59 84.71
CA ASN A 129 10.54 -19.95 83.89
C ASN A 129 9.72 -18.72 83.47
N THR A 130 9.54 -17.74 84.37
CA THR A 130 8.80 -16.50 84.07
C THR A 130 9.54 -15.65 83.05
N ILE A 131 10.85 -15.50 83.19
CA ILE A 131 11.73 -14.80 82.24
C ILE A 131 11.71 -15.52 80.89
N GLN A 132 11.81 -16.84 80.88
CA GLN A 132 11.81 -17.64 79.66
C GLN A 132 10.47 -17.52 78.92
N LYS A 133 9.34 -17.52 79.66
CA LYS A 133 8.01 -17.28 79.09
C LYS A 133 7.87 -15.86 78.52
N ALA A 134 8.28 -14.84 79.28
CA ALA A 134 8.28 -13.45 78.79
C ALA A 134 9.16 -13.28 77.55
N THR A 135 10.32 -13.95 77.50
CA THR A 135 11.24 -13.91 76.35
C THR A 135 10.63 -14.60 75.13
N THR A 136 9.94 -15.73 75.30
CA THR A 136 9.26 -16.43 74.20
C THR A 136 8.07 -15.65 73.69
N ASP A 137 7.25 -15.06 74.56
CA ASP A 137 6.13 -14.19 74.19
C ASP A 137 6.61 -12.93 73.46
N LEU A 138 7.69 -12.30 73.94
CA LEU A 138 8.32 -11.16 73.26
C LEU A 138 8.87 -11.57 71.90
N THR A 139 9.56 -12.70 71.80
CA THR A 139 10.10 -13.18 70.52
C THR A 139 8.99 -13.46 69.51
N LYS A 140 7.88 -14.07 69.97
CA LYS A 140 6.73 -14.38 69.13
C LYS A 140 6.05 -13.10 68.62
N THR A 141 5.77 -12.15 69.51
CA THR A 141 5.17 -10.85 69.11
C THR A 141 6.09 -10.09 68.17
N PHE A 142 7.41 -10.10 68.41
CA PHE A 142 8.37 -9.47 67.51
C PHE A 142 8.40 -10.14 66.13
N GLN A 143 8.36 -11.48 66.06
CA GLN A 143 8.25 -12.22 64.80
C GLN A 143 6.94 -11.91 64.06
N GLU A 144 5.80 -11.87 64.74
CA GLU A 144 4.51 -11.53 64.13
C GLU A 144 4.53 -10.11 63.53
N VAL A 145 5.05 -9.13 64.28
CA VAL A 145 5.19 -7.75 63.78
C VAL A 145 6.14 -7.68 62.59
N LEU A 146 7.29 -8.36 62.65
CA LEU A 146 8.24 -8.44 61.53
C LEU A 146 7.60 -9.06 60.29
N SER A 147 6.92 -10.20 60.43
CA SER A 147 6.24 -10.88 59.32
C SER A 147 5.18 -9.99 58.68
N ASN A 148 4.35 -9.31 59.48
CA ASN A 148 3.33 -8.39 58.97
C ASN A 148 3.97 -7.20 58.25
N THR A 149 5.02 -6.61 58.82
CA THR A 149 5.72 -5.47 58.22
C THR A 149 6.37 -5.86 56.89
N VAL A 150 6.99 -7.04 56.83
CA VAL A 150 7.59 -7.58 55.60
C VAL A 150 6.51 -7.83 54.54
N GLU A 151 5.36 -8.38 54.92
CA GLU A 151 4.26 -8.62 53.99
C GLU A 151 3.67 -7.31 53.43
N GLU A 152 3.50 -6.29 54.27
CA GLU A 152 3.04 -4.96 53.84
C GLU A 152 4.05 -4.28 52.91
N LEU A 153 5.34 -4.33 53.24
CA LEU A 153 6.41 -3.78 52.40
C LEU A 153 6.47 -4.52 51.05
N LEU A 154 6.31 -5.83 51.03
CA LEU A 154 6.24 -6.63 49.81
C LEU A 154 5.03 -6.23 48.97
N LYS A 155 3.84 -6.12 49.57
CA LYS A 155 2.61 -5.69 48.87
C LYS A 155 2.77 -4.30 48.25
N GLU A 156 3.30 -3.33 48.99
CA GLU A 156 3.50 -1.98 48.47
C GLU A 156 4.59 -1.94 47.40
N SER A 157 5.68 -2.71 47.55
CA SER A 157 6.72 -2.86 46.53
C SER A 157 6.16 -3.46 45.23
N CYS A 158 5.40 -4.56 45.32
CA CYS A 158 4.71 -5.15 44.18
C CYS A 158 3.73 -4.17 43.52
N ARG A 159 2.99 -3.39 44.32
CA ARG A 159 2.07 -2.37 43.79
C ARG A 159 2.78 -1.26 43.05
N LYS A 160 3.92 -0.78 43.56
CA LYS A 160 4.76 0.22 42.88
C LYS A 160 5.37 -0.34 41.61
N LEU A 161 5.89 -1.56 41.65
CA LEU A 161 6.44 -2.24 40.47
C LEU A 161 5.37 -2.39 39.39
N GLN A 162 4.16 -2.83 39.74
CA GLN A 162 3.07 -2.97 38.78
C GLN A 162 2.69 -1.63 38.14
N LYS A 163 2.66 -0.53 38.91
CA LYS A 163 2.39 0.80 38.37
C LYS A 163 3.45 1.24 37.37
N GLU A 164 4.74 1.01 37.68
CA GLU A 164 5.83 1.33 36.75
C GLU A 164 5.80 0.45 35.50
N VAL A 165 5.51 -0.84 35.64
CA VAL A 165 5.32 -1.76 34.51
C VAL A 165 4.19 -1.27 33.60
N ASN A 166 3.03 -0.94 34.17
CA ASN A 166 1.89 -0.44 33.41
C ASN A 166 2.22 0.89 32.71
N ARG A 167 2.91 1.81 33.40
CA ARG A 167 3.36 3.08 32.81
C ARG A 167 4.29 2.85 31.63
N LYS A 168 5.29 1.96 31.79
CA LYS A 168 6.23 1.61 30.71
C LYS A 168 5.57 0.89 29.55
N GLN A 169 4.57 0.06 29.82
CA GLN A 169 3.79 -0.57 28.78
C GLN A 169 3.00 0.47 27.97
N GLN A 170 2.36 1.44 28.64
CA GLN A 170 1.66 2.53 27.98
C GLN A 170 2.59 3.39 27.11
N GLU A 171 3.76 3.79 27.65
CA GLU A 171 4.77 4.53 26.88
C GLU A 171 5.22 3.76 25.62
N MET A 172 5.43 2.45 25.75
CA MET A 172 5.80 1.59 24.62
C MET A 172 4.68 1.46 23.59
N GLU A 173 3.42 1.34 24.03
CA GLU A 173 2.25 1.29 23.15
C GLU A 173 2.09 2.61 22.38
N ASP A 174 2.29 3.75 23.03
CA ASP A 174 2.22 5.08 22.40
C ASP A 174 3.35 5.26 21.37
N GLU A 175 4.58 4.89 21.70
CA GLU A 175 5.72 4.92 20.78
C GLU A 175 5.50 4.00 19.57
N LEU A 176 4.99 2.79 19.81
CA LEU A 176 4.66 1.84 18.74
C LEU A 176 3.56 2.40 17.84
N CYS A 177 2.51 2.98 18.41
CA CYS A 177 1.42 3.58 17.66
C CYS A 177 1.92 4.74 16.79
N GLN A 178 2.78 5.62 17.33
CA GLN A 178 3.41 6.68 16.56
C GLN A 178 4.28 6.14 15.42
N ALA A 179 5.11 5.13 15.69
CA ALA A 179 5.97 4.53 14.67
C ALA A 179 5.15 3.87 13.54
N VAL A 180 4.06 3.18 13.89
CA VAL A 180 3.13 2.58 12.92
C VAL A 180 2.45 3.66 12.07
N ASN A 181 1.96 4.73 12.68
CA ASN A 181 1.32 5.84 11.96
C ASN A 181 2.31 6.53 11.01
N GLN A 182 3.53 6.84 11.47
CA GLN A 182 4.57 7.42 10.61
C GLN A 182 4.93 6.49 9.44
N ARG A 183 4.99 5.18 9.69
CA ARG A 183 5.26 4.20 8.64
C ARG A 183 4.11 4.10 7.65
N SER A 184 2.86 4.14 8.14
CA SER A 184 1.66 4.15 7.31
C SER A 184 1.62 5.39 6.42
N ASP A 185 1.84 6.58 6.98
CA ASP A 185 1.90 7.84 6.23
C ASP A 185 2.98 7.83 5.15
N TYR A 186 4.17 7.31 5.49
CA TYR A 186 5.27 7.16 4.53
C TYR A 186 4.88 6.23 3.37
N LEU A 187 4.28 5.08 3.67
CA LEU A 187 3.83 4.13 2.66
C LEU A 187 2.73 4.72 1.78
N SER A 188 1.75 5.41 2.36
CA SER A 188 0.69 6.09 1.63
C SER A 188 1.27 7.11 0.64
N ARG A 189 2.19 7.96 1.08
CA ARG A 189 2.88 8.94 0.20
C ARG A 189 3.71 8.26 -0.90
N GLN A 190 4.38 7.16 -0.58
CA GLN A 190 5.12 6.36 -1.58
C GLN A 190 4.18 5.79 -2.64
N TYR A 191 3.03 5.25 -2.24
CA TYR A 191 2.03 4.72 -3.15
C TYR A 191 1.40 5.82 -4.02
N GLU A 192 1.04 6.95 -3.44
CA GLU A 192 0.53 8.12 -4.18
C GLU A 192 1.54 8.60 -5.23
N PHE A 193 2.82 8.68 -4.86
CA PHE A 193 3.89 9.03 -5.80
C PHE A 193 4.00 8.02 -6.94
N GLN A 194 3.97 6.72 -6.63
CA GLN A 194 4.02 5.66 -7.67
C GLN A 194 2.79 5.71 -8.60
N LEU A 195 1.60 5.99 -8.06
CA LEU A 195 0.39 6.15 -8.84
C LEU A 195 0.49 7.36 -9.77
N ALA A 196 0.88 8.53 -9.26
CA ALA A 196 1.06 9.74 -10.06
C ALA A 196 2.14 9.57 -11.14
N TRP A 197 3.24 8.87 -10.81
CA TRP A 197 4.27 8.52 -11.79
C TRP A 197 3.71 7.64 -12.90
N ARG A 198 2.95 6.60 -12.55
CA ARG A 198 2.36 5.67 -13.52
C ARG A 198 1.29 6.34 -14.38
N GLU A 199 0.48 7.21 -13.80
CA GLU A 199 -0.50 8.03 -14.50
C GLU A 199 0.18 8.91 -15.55
N ASN A 200 1.24 9.65 -15.17
CA ASN A 200 2.02 10.45 -16.10
C ASN A 200 2.65 9.61 -17.23
N GLU A 201 3.18 8.43 -16.92
CA GLU A 201 3.75 7.53 -17.93
C GLU A 201 2.68 7.06 -18.94
N LEU A 202 1.47 6.74 -18.46
CA LEU A 202 0.34 6.36 -19.31
C LEU A 202 -0.16 7.52 -20.15
N LEU A 203 -0.20 8.73 -19.59
CA LEU A 203 -0.60 9.95 -20.29
C LEU A 203 0.38 10.25 -21.43
N MET A 204 1.69 10.20 -21.16
CA MET A 204 2.74 10.34 -22.18
C MET A 204 2.60 9.29 -23.31
N LYS A 205 2.29 8.03 -22.96
CA LYS A 205 2.03 6.97 -23.94
C LYS A 205 0.79 7.24 -24.78
N CYS A 206 -0.30 7.73 -24.15
CA CYS A 206 -1.50 8.13 -24.86
C CYS A 206 -1.23 9.28 -25.83
N GLU A 207 -0.50 10.31 -25.40
CA GLU A 207 -0.12 11.44 -26.25
C GLU A 207 0.72 11.00 -27.45
N ASP A 208 1.67 10.09 -27.26
CA ASP A 208 2.47 9.52 -28.35
C ASP A 208 1.59 8.74 -29.34
N GLN A 209 0.66 7.93 -28.85
CA GLN A 209 -0.32 7.24 -29.69
C GLN A 209 -1.22 8.22 -30.45
N PHE A 210 -1.67 9.30 -29.81
CA PHE A 210 -2.44 10.35 -30.47
C PHE A 210 -1.64 11.06 -31.56
N LYS A 211 -0.35 11.35 -31.33
CA LYS A 211 0.53 11.93 -32.35
C LYS A 211 0.67 11.00 -33.56
N LYS A 212 0.90 9.70 -33.32
CA LYS A 212 0.96 8.68 -34.38
C LYS A 212 -0.35 8.58 -35.16
N LEU A 213 -1.49 8.54 -34.46
CA LEU A 213 -2.81 8.51 -35.10
C LEU A 213 -3.08 9.76 -35.93
N LYS A 214 -2.72 10.95 -35.43
CA LYS A 214 -2.83 12.21 -36.19
C LYS A 214 -2.00 12.15 -37.47
N GLN A 215 -0.76 11.67 -37.41
CA GLN A 215 0.11 11.53 -38.58
C GLN A 215 -0.47 10.54 -39.60
N ILE A 216 -0.93 9.36 -39.15
CA ILE A 216 -1.58 8.36 -40.02
C ILE A 216 -2.84 8.95 -40.67
N SER A 217 -3.66 9.66 -39.91
CA SER A 217 -4.87 10.31 -40.41
C SER A 217 -4.56 11.37 -41.46
N ALA A 218 -3.54 12.20 -41.22
CA ALA A 218 -3.10 13.22 -42.17
C ALA A 218 -2.63 12.59 -43.49
N GLN A 219 -1.80 11.55 -43.43
CA GLN A 219 -1.34 10.81 -44.61
C GLN A 219 -2.50 10.15 -45.36
N ARG A 220 -3.48 9.56 -44.65
CA ARG A 220 -4.68 9.00 -45.28
C ARG A 220 -5.50 10.07 -45.99
N LEU A 221 -5.68 11.23 -45.37
CA LEU A 221 -6.42 12.34 -45.96
C LEU A 221 -5.71 12.86 -47.22
N GLU A 222 -4.39 13.01 -47.17
CA GLU A 222 -3.57 13.42 -48.32
C GLU A 222 -3.67 12.41 -49.47
N ASN A 223 -3.62 11.11 -49.18
CA ASN A 223 -3.80 10.05 -50.18
C ASN A 223 -5.19 10.08 -50.81
N VAL A 224 -6.24 10.30 -50.02
CA VAL A 224 -7.61 10.45 -50.53
C VAL A 224 -7.70 11.69 -51.42
N TYR A 225 -7.16 12.82 -50.99
CA TYR A 225 -7.16 14.05 -51.77
C TYR A 225 -6.42 13.90 -53.10
N ALA A 226 -5.24 13.28 -53.08
CA ALA A 226 -4.47 12.97 -54.29
C ALA A 226 -5.24 12.00 -55.22
N GLY A 227 -5.95 11.02 -54.66
CA GLY A 227 -6.82 10.11 -55.39
C GLY A 227 -7.98 10.83 -56.08
N CYS A 228 -8.69 11.69 -55.35
CA CYS A 228 -9.76 12.53 -55.89
C CYS A 228 -9.26 13.46 -57.00
N LEU A 229 -8.10 14.10 -56.81
CA LEU A 229 -7.53 14.99 -57.81
C LEU A 229 -7.13 14.25 -59.09
N LYS A 230 -6.59 13.03 -58.98
CA LYS A 230 -6.35 12.17 -60.14
C LYS A 230 -7.66 11.79 -60.85
N MET A 231 -8.70 11.44 -60.10
CA MET A 231 -10.00 11.09 -60.65
C MET A 231 -10.66 12.27 -61.38
N ILE A 232 -10.59 13.48 -60.81
CA ILE A 232 -11.08 14.71 -61.45
C ILE A 232 -10.35 14.93 -62.77
N LYS A 233 -9.02 14.91 -62.79
CA LYS A 233 -8.23 15.08 -64.03
C LYS A 233 -8.55 14.04 -65.08
N ALA A 234 -8.74 12.78 -64.67
CA ALA A 234 -9.12 11.71 -65.59
C ALA A 234 -10.51 11.97 -66.20
N LYS A 235 -11.47 12.44 -65.39
CA LYS A 235 -12.81 12.80 -65.85
C LYS A 235 -12.82 14.05 -66.73
N GLU A 236 -11.99 15.04 -66.45
CA GLU A 236 -11.79 16.21 -67.32
C GLU A 236 -11.29 15.78 -68.70
N ALA A 237 -10.23 14.96 -68.75
CA ALA A 237 -9.69 14.44 -70.00
C ALA A 237 -10.71 13.57 -70.77
N GLU A 238 -11.51 12.77 -70.06
CA GLU A 238 -12.61 11.99 -70.66
C GLU A 238 -13.69 12.89 -71.26
N MET A 239 -14.09 13.95 -70.55
CA MET A 239 -15.06 14.93 -71.07
C MET A 239 -14.52 15.68 -72.28
N GLU A 240 -13.25 16.08 -72.27
CA GLU A 240 -12.60 16.72 -73.42
C GLU A 240 -12.56 15.78 -74.64
N ALA A 241 -12.18 14.52 -74.44
CA ALA A 241 -12.17 13.51 -75.49
C ALA A 241 -13.57 13.29 -76.07
N ASN A 242 -14.58 13.12 -75.22
CA ASN A 242 -15.98 12.98 -75.65
C ASN A 242 -16.44 14.22 -76.43
N HIS A 243 -16.08 15.43 -75.98
CA HIS A 243 -16.42 16.66 -76.68
C HIS A 243 -15.79 16.71 -78.09
N VAL A 244 -14.53 16.32 -78.23
CA VAL A 244 -13.85 16.22 -79.54
C VAL A 244 -14.54 15.18 -80.41
N THR A 245 -14.89 14.01 -79.86
CA THR A 245 -15.65 12.99 -80.59
C THR A 245 -17.00 13.53 -81.08
N ASP A 246 -17.75 14.24 -80.24
CA ASP A 246 -19.02 14.86 -80.63
C ASP A 246 -18.86 15.91 -81.73
N LEU A 247 -17.75 16.67 -81.73
CA LEU A 247 -17.44 17.61 -82.80
C LEU A 247 -17.10 16.90 -84.11
N ILE A 248 -16.34 15.80 -84.05
CA ILE A 248 -16.02 14.97 -85.22
C ILE A 248 -17.30 14.37 -85.81
N ILE A 249 -18.17 13.81 -84.98
CA ILE A 249 -19.46 13.24 -85.42
C ILE A 249 -20.29 14.32 -86.11
N ARG A 250 -20.46 15.50 -85.48
CA ARG A 250 -21.20 16.62 -86.07
C ARG A 250 -20.58 17.11 -87.39
N ALA A 251 -19.25 17.18 -87.47
CA ALA A 251 -18.55 17.57 -88.70
C ALA A 251 -18.76 16.52 -89.82
N ALA A 252 -18.74 15.23 -89.49
CA ALA A 252 -19.01 14.15 -90.43
C ALA A 252 -20.46 14.18 -90.93
N GLU A 253 -21.43 14.41 -90.03
CA GLU A 253 -22.84 14.60 -90.39
C GLU A 253 -23.04 15.80 -91.33
N GLN A 254 -22.38 16.93 -91.04
CA GLN A 254 -22.41 18.10 -91.92
C GLN A 254 -21.75 17.83 -93.27
N ALA A 255 -20.60 17.14 -93.29
CA ALA A 255 -19.92 16.80 -94.53
C ALA A 255 -20.77 15.86 -95.40
N LEU A 256 -21.45 14.89 -94.79
CA LEU A 256 -22.38 14.01 -95.48
C LEU A 256 -23.55 14.81 -96.06
N LYS A 257 -24.15 15.70 -95.27
CA LYS A 257 -25.23 16.58 -95.74
C LYS A 257 -24.80 17.46 -96.91
N HIS A 258 -23.63 18.11 -96.83
CA HIS A 258 -23.10 18.92 -97.93
C HIS A 258 -22.79 18.08 -99.17
N HIS A 259 -22.32 16.84 -98.99
CA HIS A 259 -22.08 15.92 -100.10
C HIS A 259 -23.39 15.50 -100.77
N GLU A 260 -24.45 15.23 -99.99
CA GLU A 260 -25.79 14.95 -100.50
C GLU A 260 -26.36 16.16 -101.26
N GLU A 261 -26.29 17.36 -100.68
CA GLU A 261 -26.73 18.62 -101.33
C GLU A 261 -25.94 18.89 -102.63
N LYS A 262 -24.62 18.66 -102.62
CA LYS A 262 -23.78 18.79 -103.81
C LYS A 262 -24.22 17.80 -104.89
N ASN A 263 -24.39 16.53 -104.55
CA ASN A 263 -24.82 15.50 -105.50
C ASN A 263 -26.20 15.81 -106.08
N GLU A 264 -27.12 16.32 -105.26
CA GLU A 264 -28.44 16.78 -105.72
C GLU A 264 -28.28 17.93 -106.73
N LEU A 265 -27.41 18.90 -106.44
CA LEU A 265 -27.14 20.02 -107.34
C LEU A 265 -26.48 19.57 -108.65
N GLU A 266 -25.51 18.65 -108.59
CA GLU A 266 -24.85 18.06 -109.76
C GLU A 266 -25.85 17.27 -110.62
N ASN A 267 -26.69 16.43 -110.01
CA ASN A 267 -27.76 15.71 -110.71
C ASN A 267 -28.76 16.67 -111.35
N ASN A 268 -29.15 17.74 -110.64
CA ASN A 268 -30.06 18.76 -111.18
C ASN A 268 -29.43 19.49 -112.37
N PHE A 269 -28.14 19.81 -112.30
CA PHE A 269 -27.40 20.43 -113.39
C PHE A 269 -27.26 19.49 -114.59
N GLU A 270 -26.90 18.22 -114.37
CA GLU A 270 -26.78 17.21 -115.42
C GLU A 270 -28.13 16.97 -116.10
N ASN A 271 -29.21 16.83 -115.33
CA ASN A 271 -30.57 16.70 -115.86
C ASN A 271 -30.99 17.95 -116.66
N TRP A 272 -30.69 19.15 -116.16
CA TRP A 272 -30.96 20.39 -116.89
C TRP A 272 -30.16 20.47 -118.19
N PHE A 273 -28.88 20.09 -118.15
CA PHE A 273 -27.98 20.10 -119.29
C PHE A 273 -28.43 19.10 -120.36
N MET A 274 -28.75 17.86 -119.96
CA MET A 274 -29.29 16.84 -120.87
C MET A 274 -30.60 17.29 -121.49
N LYS A 275 -31.52 17.84 -120.69
CA LYS A 275 -32.79 18.37 -121.20
C LYS A 275 -32.59 19.53 -122.19
N TYR A 276 -31.66 20.44 -121.91
CA TYR A 276 -31.34 21.54 -122.82
C TYR A 276 -30.80 21.02 -124.16
N PHE A 277 -29.91 20.03 -124.15
CA PHE A 277 -29.40 19.41 -125.38
C PHE A 277 -30.49 18.63 -126.13
N ASP A 278 -31.33 17.87 -125.43
CA ASP A 278 -32.47 17.18 -126.05
C ASP A 278 -33.42 18.19 -126.71
N ASP A 279 -33.76 19.27 -126.02
CA ASP A 279 -34.61 20.35 -126.56
C ASP A 279 -33.94 21.04 -127.76
N GLU A 280 -32.62 21.29 -127.72
CA GLU A 280 -31.88 21.90 -128.83
C GLU A 280 -31.77 20.96 -130.04
N ILE A 281 -31.55 19.66 -129.82
CA ILE A 281 -31.57 18.62 -130.87
C ILE A 281 -32.95 18.55 -131.50
N ILE A 282 -34.01 18.44 -130.69
CA ILE A 282 -35.41 18.40 -131.18
C ILE A 282 -35.71 19.66 -132.01
N THR A 283 -35.28 20.83 -131.54
CA THR A 283 -35.50 22.10 -132.27
C THR A 283 -34.76 22.11 -133.61
N ARG A 284 -33.52 21.61 -133.66
CA ARG A 284 -32.75 21.48 -134.91
C ARG A 284 -33.36 20.48 -135.88
N GLU A 285 -33.76 19.31 -135.39
CA GLU A 285 -34.42 18.28 -136.19
C GLU A 285 -35.74 18.80 -136.76
N PHE A 286 -36.55 19.49 -135.96
CA PHE A 286 -37.79 20.10 -136.41
C PHE A 286 -37.56 21.18 -137.47
N SER A 287 -36.54 22.04 -137.28
CA SER A 287 -36.15 23.04 -138.28
C SER A 287 -35.71 22.39 -139.60
N THR A 288 -34.98 21.27 -139.53
CA THR A 288 -34.51 20.53 -140.70
C THR A 288 -35.68 19.91 -141.46
N LEU A 289 -36.60 19.25 -140.74
CA LEU A 289 -37.82 18.68 -141.31
C LEU A 289 -38.72 19.75 -141.96
N ASN A 290 -38.78 20.95 -141.37
CA ASN A 290 -39.55 22.06 -141.93
C ASN A 290 -38.93 22.57 -143.24
N MET A 291 -37.60 22.72 -143.31
CA MET A 291 -36.90 23.07 -144.54
C MET A 291 -37.07 22.00 -145.63
N GLU A 292 -36.99 20.71 -145.29
CA GLU A 292 -37.23 19.61 -146.24
C GLU A 292 -38.65 19.64 -146.80
N ASN A 293 -39.66 19.92 -145.97
CA ASN A 293 -41.04 20.08 -146.41
C ASN A 293 -41.21 21.29 -147.33
N GLU A 294 -40.60 22.44 -147.04
CA GLU A 294 -40.61 23.60 -147.94
C GLU A 294 -39.99 23.29 -149.30
N ILE A 295 -38.85 22.60 -149.33
CA ILE A 295 -38.19 22.16 -150.57
C ILE A 295 -39.12 21.23 -151.36
N ARG A 296 -39.79 20.28 -150.70
CA ARG A 296 -40.76 19.38 -151.36
C ARG A 296 -41.91 20.14 -151.99
N LEU A 297 -42.46 21.12 -151.27
CA LEU A 297 -43.59 21.94 -151.72
C LEU A 297 -43.21 22.86 -152.89
N LEU A 298 -41.99 23.40 -152.88
CA LEU A 298 -41.43 24.14 -154.01
C LEU A 298 -41.23 23.26 -155.25
N LYS A 299 -40.76 22.03 -155.05
CA LYS A 299 -40.55 21.05 -156.13
C LYS A 299 -41.89 20.68 -156.80
N GLU A 300 -42.92 20.40 -156.03
CA GLU A 300 -44.28 20.17 -156.54
C GLU A 300 -44.85 21.37 -157.31
N LYS A 301 -44.61 22.60 -156.82
CA LYS A 301 -45.01 23.84 -157.54
C LYS A 301 -44.28 23.98 -158.87
N CYS A 302 -42.97 23.71 -158.91
CA CYS A 302 -42.18 23.74 -160.15
C CYS A 302 -42.69 22.70 -161.16
N GLU A 303 -42.91 21.46 -160.75
CA GLU A 303 -43.44 20.41 -161.63
C GLU A 303 -44.83 20.76 -162.19
N ARG A 304 -45.69 21.38 -161.36
CA ARG A 304 -47.01 21.84 -161.79
C ARG A 304 -46.93 23.00 -162.79
N ARG A 305 -46.03 23.97 -162.58
CA ARG A 305 -45.76 25.05 -163.54
C ARG A 305 -45.20 24.51 -164.85
N GLU A 306 -44.26 23.56 -164.81
CA GLU A 306 -43.73 22.91 -166.01
C GLU A 306 -44.82 22.23 -166.84
N TYR A 307 -45.75 21.53 -166.18
CA TYR A 307 -46.87 20.89 -166.86
C TYR A 307 -47.78 21.91 -167.55
N GLN A 308 -48.14 23.00 -166.86
CA GLN A 308 -48.93 24.10 -167.44
C GLN A 308 -48.23 24.74 -168.63
N MET A 309 -46.92 24.99 -168.52
CA MET A 309 -46.13 25.57 -169.61
C MET A 309 -46.11 24.66 -170.84
N ARG A 310 -45.94 23.34 -170.65
CA ARG A 310 -46.03 22.34 -171.72
C ARG A 310 -47.38 22.37 -172.44
N GLU A 311 -48.46 22.53 -171.69
CA GLU A 311 -49.81 22.64 -172.24
C GLU A 311 -50.02 23.91 -173.07
N VAL A 312 -49.52 25.06 -172.58
CA VAL A 312 -49.53 26.33 -173.32
C VAL A 312 -48.78 26.18 -174.64
N PHE A 313 -47.56 25.66 -174.62
CA PHE A 313 -46.78 25.42 -175.83
C PHE A 313 -47.50 24.49 -176.82
N ARG A 314 -48.15 23.43 -176.34
CA ARG A 314 -48.92 22.51 -177.17
C ARG A 314 -50.09 23.19 -177.88
N HIS A 315 -50.80 24.10 -177.21
CA HIS A 315 -51.91 24.85 -177.80
C HIS A 315 -51.41 25.94 -178.77
N PHE A 316 -50.32 26.61 -178.41
CA PHE A 316 -49.67 27.60 -179.28
C PHE A 316 -49.18 26.96 -180.59
N GLN A 317 -48.61 25.76 -180.51
CA GLN A 317 -48.16 25.02 -181.69
C GLN A 317 -49.33 24.55 -182.57
N LYS A 318 -50.48 24.20 -181.98
CA LYS A 318 -51.73 23.96 -182.73
C LYS A 318 -52.24 25.22 -183.42
N PHE A 319 -52.16 26.37 -182.74
CA PHE A 319 -52.56 27.67 -183.29
C PHE A 319 -51.68 28.08 -184.48
N ILE A 320 -50.35 27.98 -184.36
CA ILE A 320 -49.42 28.25 -185.46
C ILE A 320 -49.69 27.31 -186.65
N ASN A 321 -49.88 26.01 -186.40
CA ASN A 321 -50.22 25.04 -187.45
C ASN A 321 -51.58 25.32 -188.12
N PHE A 322 -52.54 25.89 -187.40
CA PHE A 322 -53.82 26.32 -187.95
C PHE A 322 -53.61 27.56 -188.85
N ALA A 323 -52.93 28.59 -188.34
CA ALA A 323 -52.68 29.84 -189.06
C ALA A 323 -51.87 29.66 -190.35
N LEU A 324 -50.97 28.66 -190.40
CA LEU A 324 -50.14 28.36 -191.58
C LEU A 324 -50.84 27.47 -192.64
N LYS A 325 -51.96 26.80 -192.32
CA LYS A 325 -52.66 25.89 -193.26
C LYS A 325 -53.84 26.52 -194.00
N GLU A 326 -54.31 27.70 -193.61
CA GLU A 326 -55.38 28.42 -194.31
C GLU A 326 -54.86 29.36 -195.41
N LYS A 327 -55.70 29.62 -196.42
CA LYS A 327 -55.37 30.19 -197.73
C LYS A 327 -54.47 31.47 -197.67
N PRO A 328 -53.57 31.66 -198.66
CA PRO A 328 -52.61 32.76 -198.68
C PRO A 328 -53.34 34.11 -198.71
N GLY A 329 -53.26 34.84 -197.61
CA GLY A 329 -53.96 36.13 -197.39
C GLY A 329 -54.37 36.39 -195.94
N GLN A 330 -54.51 35.35 -195.09
CA GLN A 330 -54.85 35.51 -193.66
C GLN A 330 -53.66 35.36 -192.69
N ALA A 331 -52.46 35.10 -193.20
CA ALA A 331 -51.21 35.11 -192.42
C ALA A 331 -50.81 36.51 -191.91
N GLU A 332 -51.48 37.58 -192.36
CA GLU A 332 -51.32 38.95 -191.83
C GLU A 332 -51.67 39.07 -190.33
N PHE A 333 -52.46 38.13 -189.78
CA PHE A 333 -52.72 38.06 -188.34
C PHE A 333 -51.47 37.74 -187.51
N LEU A 334 -50.54 36.92 -188.03
CA LEU A 334 -49.29 36.62 -187.34
C LEU A 334 -48.33 37.82 -187.35
N LEU A 335 -48.33 38.62 -188.42
CA LEU A 335 -47.58 39.89 -188.51
C LEU A 335 -48.14 40.95 -187.54
N SER A 336 -49.45 40.95 -187.30
CA SER A 336 -50.08 41.82 -186.30
C SER A 336 -49.70 41.39 -184.87
N LEU A 337 -49.61 40.08 -184.62
CA LEU A 337 -49.19 39.53 -183.33
C LEU A 337 -47.70 39.75 -183.04
N GLU A 338 -46.84 39.66 -184.07
CA GLU A 338 -45.42 40.02 -183.96
C GLU A 338 -45.25 41.48 -183.52
N LYS A 339 -46.03 42.40 -184.13
CA LYS A 339 -46.02 43.81 -183.77
C LYS A 339 -46.46 44.08 -182.32
N GLU A 340 -47.53 43.43 -181.85
CA GLU A 340 -47.99 43.57 -180.45
C GLU A 340 -47.00 42.95 -179.45
N LEU A 341 -46.38 41.81 -179.77
CA LEU A 341 -45.34 41.19 -178.92
C LEU A 341 -44.07 42.04 -178.85
N GLN A 342 -43.72 42.72 -179.94
CA GLN A 342 -42.57 43.61 -179.98
C GLN A 342 -42.81 44.87 -179.14
N GLU A 343 -44.04 45.44 -179.20
CA GLU A 343 -44.46 46.53 -178.30
C GLU A 343 -44.51 46.10 -176.83
N TYR A 344 -44.88 44.85 -176.52
CA TYR A 344 -44.85 44.33 -175.15
C TYR A 344 -43.43 44.05 -174.63
N SER A 345 -42.48 43.72 -175.52
CA SER A 345 -41.07 43.53 -175.13
C SER A 345 -40.35 44.85 -174.83
N GLU A 346 -40.83 45.97 -175.41
CA GLU A 346 -40.24 47.30 -175.23
C GLU A 346 -40.90 48.10 -174.08
N ALA A 347 -42.04 47.64 -173.54
CA ALA A 347 -42.70 48.20 -172.36
C ALA A 347 -42.19 47.57 -171.04
N LYS A 348 -41.37 48.32 -170.29
CA LYS A 348 -40.81 47.96 -168.98
C LYS A 348 -41.86 47.43 -167.98
N SER A 349 -41.76 46.15 -167.61
CA SER A 349 -42.10 45.69 -166.26
C SER A 349 -41.02 44.70 -165.79
N GLY A 350 -40.52 44.88 -164.56
CA GLY A 350 -39.34 44.22 -164.01
C GLY A 350 -39.51 42.73 -163.69
N ASP A 351 -40.29 42.01 -164.48
CA ASP A 351 -40.49 40.58 -164.34
C ASP A 351 -39.64 39.83 -165.37
N LYS A 352 -38.37 39.56 -164.99
CA LYS A 352 -37.39 38.86 -165.84
C LYS A 352 -37.94 37.52 -166.35
N GLU A 353 -38.88 36.88 -165.65
CA GLU A 353 -39.53 35.64 -166.10
C GLU A 353 -40.39 35.86 -167.36
N VAL A 354 -41.09 37.00 -167.45
CA VAL A 354 -41.96 37.32 -168.60
C VAL A 354 -41.12 37.71 -169.82
N GLU A 355 -40.03 38.46 -169.61
CA GLU A 355 -39.07 38.83 -170.66
C GLU A 355 -38.36 37.60 -171.25
N LEU A 356 -37.98 36.63 -170.40
CA LEU A 356 -37.39 35.36 -170.84
C LEU A 356 -38.42 34.49 -171.59
N MET A 357 -39.67 34.45 -171.11
CA MET A 357 -40.76 33.75 -171.80
C MET A 357 -41.04 34.36 -173.19
N ALA A 358 -41.11 35.68 -173.29
CA ALA A 358 -41.30 36.37 -174.56
C ALA A 358 -40.15 36.09 -175.54
N ARG A 359 -38.89 36.13 -175.06
CA ARG A 359 -37.72 35.74 -175.86
C ARG A 359 -37.75 34.27 -176.29
N MET A 360 -38.12 33.35 -175.39
CA MET A 360 -38.25 31.93 -175.74
C MET A 360 -39.34 31.69 -176.78
N ILE A 361 -40.47 32.40 -176.68
CA ILE A 361 -41.56 32.32 -177.66
C ILE A 361 -41.10 32.86 -179.01
N ILE A 362 -40.41 34.01 -179.05
CA ILE A 362 -39.84 34.58 -180.28
C ILE A 362 -38.80 33.64 -180.90
N GLU A 363 -37.86 33.10 -180.11
CA GLU A 363 -36.89 32.13 -180.61
C GLU A 363 -37.56 30.86 -181.14
N PHE A 364 -38.62 30.38 -180.48
CA PHE A 364 -39.37 29.21 -180.94
C PHE A 364 -40.13 29.49 -182.24
N ILE A 365 -40.74 30.66 -182.39
CA ILE A 365 -41.40 31.09 -183.63
C ILE A 365 -40.37 31.16 -184.77
N ILE A 366 -39.21 31.79 -184.55
CA ILE A 366 -38.12 31.86 -185.54
C ILE A 366 -37.68 30.45 -185.94
N LYS A 367 -37.46 29.54 -184.98
CA LYS A 367 -37.06 28.14 -185.23
C LYS A 367 -38.12 27.24 -185.86
N THR A 368 -39.39 27.66 -185.86
CA THR A 368 -40.48 26.87 -186.45
C THR A 368 -40.85 27.39 -187.86
N ILE A 369 -40.40 28.59 -188.23
CA ILE A 369 -40.64 29.22 -189.54
C ILE A 369 -39.45 29.00 -190.51
N THR A 370 -38.25 28.72 -189.99
CA THR A 370 -37.11 28.07 -190.69
C THR A 370 -37.11 26.58 -190.42
#